data_AF-A0A285JYX5-F1
#
_entry.id   AF-A0A285JYX5-F1
#
_cell.length_a   1.000
_cell.length_b   1.000
_cell.length_c   1.000
_cell.angle_alpha   90.00
_cell.angle_beta   90.00
_cell.angle_gamma   90.00
#
_symmetry.space_group_name_H-M   'P 1'
#
loop_
_entity.id
_entity.type
_entity.pdbx_description
1 polymer ?
#
loop_
_entity_poly.entity_id
_entity_poly.type
_entity_poly.pdbx_seq_one_letter_code
_entity_poly.pdbx_strand_id
1 'polypeptide(L)'
;MSLARYGARSAGFALLYLLALFAGHALDGALWPPAAVGALWLVAQGAHGPRRFDALFMLVLAALVPTTDDLLSAATQAIPQVVPALLFAWLLDRWLPLYWHGVKGELARLAGASAVAAVAGAVLTGVLFPSDFTFGTAGWAVVRDFLAVALTVVVIREIKLRYASKPRDNREAPDENYRETLRHRLDEVFQEDEKPAPRKRSHLRIVK
;
A
#
# COMPACT_ATOMS: atom_id res chain seq x y z
N MET A 1 4.07 5.54 -12.63
CA MET A 1 2.62 5.60 -12.34
C MET A 1 2.14 7.00 -12.68
N SER A 2 1.00 7.21 -13.34
CA SER A 2 0.53 8.57 -13.64
C SER A 2 0.00 9.24 -12.36
N LEU A 3 0.13 10.57 -12.29
CA LEU A 3 -0.26 11.37 -11.12
C LEU A 3 -1.76 11.18 -10.78
N ALA A 4 -2.60 11.05 -11.81
CA ALA A 4 -4.03 10.77 -11.66
C ALA A 4 -4.32 9.41 -11.01
N ARG A 5 -3.59 8.35 -11.37
CA ARG A 5 -3.77 7.01 -10.76
C ARG A 5 -3.30 6.99 -9.31
N TYR A 6 -2.23 7.72 -8.99
CA TYR A 6 -1.76 7.89 -7.62
C TYR A 6 -2.81 8.62 -6.78
N GLY A 7 -3.30 9.76 -7.28
CA GLY A 7 -4.35 10.55 -6.62
C GLY A 7 -5.63 9.76 -6.37
N ALA A 8 -6.16 9.05 -7.38
CA ALA A 8 -7.36 8.23 -7.22
C ALA A 8 -7.19 7.12 -6.17
N ARG A 9 -6.00 6.51 -6.10
CA ARG A 9 -5.71 5.46 -5.12
C ARG A 9 -5.59 6.03 -3.70
N SER A 10 -4.86 7.12 -3.52
CA SER A 10 -4.74 7.78 -2.22
C SER A 10 -6.07 8.36 -1.75
N ALA A 11 -6.93 8.84 -2.65
CA ALA A 11 -8.30 9.25 -2.34
C ALA A 11 -9.16 8.07 -1.88
N GLY A 12 -9.05 6.90 -2.52
CA GLY A 12 -9.75 5.69 -2.09
C GLY A 12 -9.33 5.24 -0.68
N PHE A 13 -8.03 5.28 -0.38
CA PHE A 13 -7.55 4.99 0.97
C PHE A 13 -7.95 6.06 2.00
N ALA A 14 -7.95 7.33 1.62
CA ALA A 14 -8.44 8.40 2.48
C ALA A 14 -9.90 8.20 2.85
N LEU A 15 -10.75 7.85 1.88
CA LEU A 15 -12.16 7.56 2.11
C LEU A 15 -12.34 6.37 3.06
N LEU A 16 -11.59 5.27 2.85
CA LEU A 16 -11.61 4.12 3.77
C LEU A 16 -11.13 4.49 5.17
N TYR A 17 -10.11 5.33 5.27
CA TYR A 17 -9.57 5.79 6.54
C TYR A 17 -10.58 6.66 7.29
N LEU A 18 -11.24 7.60 6.60
CA LEU A 18 -12.31 8.43 7.16
C LEU A 18 -13.53 7.59 7.57
N LEU A 19 -13.92 6.59 6.76
CA LEU A 19 -15.00 5.67 7.13
C LEU A 19 -14.65 4.85 8.37
N ALA A 20 -13.41 4.37 8.49
CA ALA A 20 -12.95 3.66 9.69
C ALA A 20 -12.91 4.58 10.92
N LEU A 21 -12.51 5.84 10.74
CA LEU A 21 -12.57 6.86 11.79
C LEU A 21 -14.00 7.12 12.24
N PHE A 22 -14.90 7.35 11.29
CA PHE A 22 -16.31 7.60 11.56
C PHE A 22 -16.98 6.40 12.23
N ALA A 23 -16.77 5.18 11.72
CA ALA A 23 -17.30 3.96 12.31
C ALA A 23 -16.71 3.69 13.70
N GLY A 24 -15.41 3.96 13.88
CA GLY A 24 -14.76 3.90 15.18
C GLY A 24 -15.42 4.85 16.18
N HIS A 25 -15.71 6.09 15.77
CA HIS A 25 -16.38 7.05 16.63
C HIS A 25 -17.85 6.65 16.94
N ALA A 26 -18.61 6.22 15.93
CA ALA A 26 -20.01 5.82 16.09
C ALA A 26 -20.22 4.54 16.93
N LEU A 27 -19.16 3.74 17.14
CA LEU A 27 -19.21 2.47 17.87
C LEU A 27 -18.37 2.52 19.15
N ASP A 28 -18.09 3.70 19.70
CA ASP A 28 -17.26 3.90 20.91
C ASP A 28 -15.91 3.16 20.85
N GLY A 29 -15.31 3.10 19.66
CA GLY A 29 -14.05 2.43 19.40
C GLY A 29 -14.11 0.90 19.40
N ALA A 30 -15.29 0.28 19.38
CA ALA A 30 -15.42 -1.17 19.55
C ALA A 30 -14.88 -2.01 18.39
N LEU A 31 -14.99 -1.52 17.14
CA LEU A 31 -14.96 -2.44 15.98
C LEU A 31 -13.90 -2.17 14.91
N TRP A 32 -13.26 -1.00 14.86
CA TRP A 32 -12.26 -0.76 13.81
C TRP A 32 -11.22 0.30 14.19
N PRO A 33 -9.96 -0.06 14.47
CA PRO A 33 -8.93 0.92 14.71
C PRO A 33 -8.50 1.56 13.38
N PRO A 34 -8.54 2.89 13.26
CA PRO A 34 -7.99 3.63 12.12
C PRO A 34 -6.55 3.21 11.79
N ALA A 35 -5.79 2.84 12.81
CA ALA A 35 -4.43 2.32 12.68
C ALA A 35 -4.32 1.08 11.76
N ALA A 36 -5.33 0.21 11.70
CA ALA A 36 -5.34 -0.95 10.81
C ALA A 36 -5.49 -0.54 9.32
N VAL A 37 -6.36 0.44 9.03
CA VAL A 37 -6.50 1.00 7.69
C VAL A 37 -5.28 1.81 7.30
N GLY A 38 -4.72 2.56 8.25
CA GLY A 38 -3.47 3.29 8.08
C GLY A 38 -2.30 2.36 7.74
N ALA A 39 -2.13 1.30 8.52
CA ALA A 39 -1.13 0.27 8.28
C ALA A 39 -1.26 -0.31 6.88
N LEU A 40 -2.47 -0.67 6.47
CA LEU A 40 -2.74 -1.19 5.13
C LEU A 40 -2.37 -0.20 4.03
N TRP A 41 -2.79 1.06 4.16
CA TRP A 41 -2.51 2.10 3.18
C TRP A 41 -0.99 2.30 3.04
N LEU A 42 -0.25 2.42 4.14
CA LEU A 42 1.21 2.61 4.12
C LEU A 42 1.96 1.39 3.56
N VAL A 43 1.45 0.19 3.79
CA VAL A 43 2.02 -1.03 3.20
C VAL A 43 1.71 -1.11 1.70
N ALA A 44 0.48 -0.79 1.29
CA ALA A 44 0.12 -0.77 -0.12
C ALA A 44 0.99 0.24 -0.89
N GLN A 45 1.25 1.42 -0.30
CA GLN A 45 2.02 2.51 -0.92
C GLN A 45 3.53 2.32 -0.89
N GLY A 46 4.07 1.53 0.04
CA GLY A 46 5.50 1.20 0.08
C GLY A 46 6.03 0.59 -1.22
N ALA A 47 5.17 -0.05 -2.01
CA ALA A 47 5.54 -0.64 -3.30
C ALA A 47 5.46 0.34 -4.51
N HIS A 48 4.87 1.54 -4.36
CA HIS A 48 4.48 2.37 -5.52
C HIS A 48 4.74 3.88 -5.39
N GLY A 49 5.14 4.39 -4.23
CA GLY A 49 5.29 5.83 -4.06
C GLY A 49 6.04 6.30 -2.80
N PRO A 50 6.25 7.61 -2.68
CA PRO A 50 6.95 8.23 -1.56
C PRO A 50 6.09 8.20 -0.27
N ARG A 51 6.30 7.17 0.57
CA ARG A 51 5.63 6.94 1.87
C ARG A 51 5.47 8.16 2.77
N ARG A 52 6.40 9.11 2.69
CA ARG A 52 6.40 10.33 3.53
C ARG A 52 5.16 11.20 3.27
N PHE A 53 4.70 11.26 2.02
CA PHE A 53 3.50 12.05 1.68
C PHE A 53 2.22 11.37 2.11
N ASP A 54 2.13 10.04 2.02
CA ASP A 54 0.97 9.29 2.54
C ASP A 54 0.86 9.42 4.06
N ALA A 55 1.99 9.38 4.78
CA ALA A 55 2.04 9.59 6.23
C ALA A 55 1.54 10.99 6.63
N LEU A 56 2.00 12.02 5.91
CA LEU A 56 1.53 13.40 6.12
C LEU A 56 0.04 13.55 5.80
N PHE A 57 -0.43 12.92 4.72
CA PHE A 57 -1.83 12.99 4.34
C PHE A 57 -2.73 12.27 5.34
N MET A 58 -2.31 11.13 5.87
CA MET A 58 -3.00 10.49 7.01
C MET A 58 -3.06 11.38 8.23
N LEU A 59 -1.95 12.03 8.58
CA LEU A 59 -1.90 12.94 9.73
C LEU A 59 -2.89 14.09 9.55
N VAL A 60 -2.94 14.69 8.36
CA VAL A 60 -3.91 15.75 8.04
C VAL A 60 -5.35 15.21 8.16
N LEU A 61 -5.65 14.04 7.59
CA LEU A 61 -7.00 13.46 7.67
C LEU A 61 -7.41 13.12 9.11
N ALA A 62 -6.50 12.53 9.88
CA ALA A 62 -6.73 12.19 11.28
C ALA A 62 -6.92 13.45 12.14
N ALA A 63 -6.27 14.56 11.78
CA ALA A 63 -6.46 15.85 12.45
C ALA A 63 -7.74 16.58 12.01
N LEU A 64 -8.40 16.17 10.93
CA LEU A 64 -9.66 16.80 10.47
C LEU A 64 -10.93 16.18 11.08
N VAL A 65 -10.81 15.01 11.72
CA VAL A 65 -11.95 14.31 12.34
C VAL A 65 -12.31 14.83 13.72
N PRO A 66 -11.37 15.20 14.61
CA PRO A 66 -11.69 15.81 15.89
C PRO A 66 -12.52 17.09 15.73
N THR A 67 -13.58 17.23 16.51
CA THR A 67 -14.37 18.47 16.63
C THR A 67 -13.71 19.46 17.60
N THR A 68 -12.38 19.60 17.53
CA THR A 68 -11.63 20.52 18.38
C THR A 68 -11.40 21.84 17.65
N ASP A 69 -11.59 22.96 18.34
CA ASP A 69 -11.43 24.30 17.76
C ASP A 69 -9.96 24.68 17.47
N ASP A 70 -9.00 23.88 17.96
CA ASP A 70 -7.57 24.14 17.85
C ASP A 70 -6.83 23.05 17.05
N LEU A 71 -5.98 23.49 16.11
CA LEU A 71 -5.20 22.64 15.22
C LEU A 71 -4.18 21.79 15.98
N LEU A 72 -3.57 22.33 17.04
CA LEU A 72 -2.59 21.60 17.84
C LEU A 72 -3.27 20.44 18.58
N SER A 73 -4.46 20.68 19.14
CA SER A 73 -5.29 19.66 19.78
C SER A 73 -5.69 18.56 18.80
N ALA A 74 -6.09 18.94 17.59
CA ALA A 74 -6.47 17.99 16.54
C ALA A 74 -5.27 17.14 16.06
N ALA A 75 -4.11 17.76 15.88
CA ALA A 75 -2.87 17.08 15.55
C ALA A 75 -2.43 16.12 16.66
N THR A 76 -2.61 16.49 17.93
CA THR A 76 -2.28 15.64 19.08
C THR A 76 -3.16 14.39 19.12
N GLN A 77 -4.45 14.50 18.79
CA GLN A 77 -5.35 13.34 18.67
C GLN A 77 -5.03 12.43 17.49
N ALA A 78 -4.40 12.95 16.43
CA ALA A 78 -3.99 12.17 15.27
C ALA A 78 -2.77 11.27 15.55
N ILE A 79 -1.87 11.68 16.46
CA ILE A 79 -0.59 10.99 16.72
C ILE A 79 -0.77 9.51 17.11
N PRO A 80 -1.63 9.15 18.09
CA PRO A 80 -1.85 7.75 18.49
C PRO A 80 -2.40 6.85 17.38
N GLN A 81 -2.92 7.41 16.29
CA GLN A 81 -3.45 6.63 15.17
C GLN A 81 -2.38 6.42 14.09
N VAL A 82 -1.65 7.48 13.75
CA VAL A 82 -0.71 7.49 12.62
C VAL A 82 0.61 6.84 12.99
N VAL A 83 1.14 7.08 14.20
CA VAL A 83 2.45 6.55 14.60
C VAL A 83 2.45 5.02 14.67
N PRO A 84 1.46 4.34 15.29
CA PRO A 84 1.38 2.87 15.26
C PRO A 84 1.27 2.30 13.85
N ALA A 85 0.52 2.94 12.97
CA ALA A 85 0.38 2.52 11.58
C ALA A 85 1.72 2.60 10.82
N LEU A 86 2.48 3.67 11.01
CA LEU A 86 3.83 3.84 10.47
C LEU A 86 4.81 2.81 11.03
N LEU A 87 4.78 2.62 12.34
CA LEU A 87 5.64 1.66 13.03
C LEU A 87 5.35 0.24 12.52
N PHE A 88 4.09 -0.13 12.40
CA PHE A 88 3.68 -1.42 11.84
C PHE A 88 4.17 -1.59 10.40
N ALA A 89 3.92 -0.61 9.53
CA ALA A 89 4.31 -0.70 8.13
C ALA A 89 5.84 -0.82 7.98
N TRP A 90 6.60 -0.12 8.81
CA TRP A 90 8.05 -0.22 8.86
C TRP A 90 8.53 -1.58 9.38
N LEU A 91 7.94 -2.09 10.47
CA LEU A 91 8.26 -3.40 11.03
C LEU A 91 7.92 -4.52 10.05
N LEU A 92 6.79 -4.42 9.36
CA LEU A 92 6.36 -5.42 8.39
C LEU A 92 7.35 -5.53 7.23
N ASP A 93 7.80 -4.40 6.68
CA ASP A 93 8.80 -4.39 5.61
C ASP A 93 10.16 -4.93 6.07
N ARG A 94 10.55 -4.62 7.32
CA ARG A 94 11.84 -5.02 7.87
C ARG A 94 11.87 -6.50 8.29
N TRP A 95 10.80 -6.99 8.91
CA TRP A 95 10.75 -8.32 9.53
C TRP A 95 10.20 -9.39 8.59
N LEU A 96 9.34 -9.01 7.65
CA LEU A 96 8.78 -9.91 6.64
C LEU A 96 8.99 -9.37 5.21
N PRO A 97 10.24 -9.18 4.77
CA PRO A 97 10.51 -8.90 3.36
C PRO A 97 9.95 -10.06 2.53
N LEU A 98 9.23 -9.76 1.45
CA LEU A 98 8.54 -10.71 0.58
C LEU A 98 7.24 -11.35 1.10
N TYR A 99 6.72 -10.95 2.25
CA TYR A 99 5.44 -11.45 2.79
C TYR A 99 4.30 -11.49 1.76
N TRP A 100 4.26 -10.45 0.92
CA TRP A 100 3.26 -10.22 -0.11
C TRP A 100 3.41 -11.07 -1.39
N HIS A 101 4.49 -11.84 -1.52
CA HIS A 101 4.79 -12.69 -2.69
C HIS A 101 4.49 -14.16 -2.42
N GLY A 102 3.77 -14.48 -1.35
CA GLY A 102 3.37 -15.86 -1.05
C GLY A 102 4.44 -16.67 -0.30
N VAL A 103 5.62 -16.10 -0.06
CA VAL A 103 6.61 -16.69 0.85
C VAL A 103 5.95 -16.82 2.23
N LYS A 104 5.96 -18.02 2.79
CA LYS A 104 5.45 -18.27 4.14
C LYS A 104 6.43 -17.63 5.13
N GLY A 105 6.15 -16.38 5.48
CA GLY A 105 6.80 -15.68 6.58
C GLY A 105 6.13 -16.07 7.89
N GLU A 106 6.94 -16.33 8.92
CA GLU A 106 6.50 -16.75 10.25
C GLU A 106 5.40 -15.83 10.78
N LEU A 107 4.18 -16.37 10.95
CA LEU A 107 3.04 -15.64 11.56
C LEU A 107 3.44 -15.01 12.90
N ALA A 108 4.42 -15.59 13.60
CA ALA A 108 5.02 -15.03 14.80
C ALA A 108 5.61 -13.63 14.60
N ARG A 109 6.26 -13.35 13.46
CA ARG A 109 6.81 -12.02 13.15
C ARG A 109 5.72 -11.01 12.83
N LEU A 110 4.67 -11.44 12.13
CA LEU A 110 3.50 -10.60 11.89
C LEU A 110 2.82 -10.26 13.22
N ALA A 111 2.60 -11.27 14.06
CA ALA A 111 2.05 -11.10 15.40
C ALA A 111 2.94 -10.15 16.23
N GLY A 112 4.25 -10.31 16.19
CA GLY A 112 5.20 -9.40 16.85
C GLY A 112 5.06 -7.96 16.36
N ALA A 113 5.02 -7.73 15.04
CA ALA A 113 4.87 -6.40 14.48
C ALA A 113 3.53 -5.76 14.88
N SER A 114 2.44 -6.53 14.81
CA SER A 114 1.11 -6.08 15.26
C SER A 114 1.08 -5.76 16.74
N ALA A 115 1.72 -6.57 17.58
CA ALA A 115 1.75 -6.38 19.03
C ALA A 115 2.54 -5.11 19.40
N VAL A 116 3.69 -4.90 18.77
CA VAL A 116 4.51 -3.69 19.00
C VAL A 116 3.73 -2.44 18.58
N ALA A 117 3.03 -2.46 17.45
CA ALA A 117 2.21 -1.34 17.02
C ALA A 117 1.04 -1.07 17.98
N ALA A 118 0.32 -2.12 18.41
CA ALA A 118 -0.79 -2.00 19.34
C ALA A 118 -0.35 -1.43 20.70
N VAL A 119 0.77 -1.92 21.25
CA VAL A 119 1.35 -1.39 22.50
C VAL A 119 1.77 0.06 22.32
N ALA A 120 2.41 0.42 21.20
CA ALA A 120 2.79 1.81 20.93
C ALA A 120 1.55 2.73 20.89
N GLY A 121 0.46 2.29 20.27
CA GLY A 121 -0.81 3.03 20.23
C GLY A 121 -1.42 3.25 21.61
N ALA A 122 -1.43 2.20 22.45
CA ALA A 122 -1.91 2.30 23.82
C ALA A 122 -1.03 3.23 24.67
N VAL A 123 0.30 3.11 24.57
CA VAL A 123 1.24 3.98 25.29
C VAL A 123 1.08 5.44 24.88
N LEU A 124 0.99 5.73 23.57
CA LEU A 124 0.80 7.09 23.08
C LEU A 124 -0.53 7.67 23.55
N THR A 125 -1.61 6.87 23.50
CA THR A 125 -2.92 7.28 24.04
C THR A 125 -2.83 7.60 25.52
N GLY A 126 -2.19 6.75 26.33
CA GLY A 126 -2.05 6.98 27.77
C GLY A 126 -1.17 8.18 28.13
N VAL A 127 -0.14 8.47 27.34
CA VAL A 127 0.72 9.65 27.53
C VAL A 127 -0.02 10.95 27.16
N LEU A 128 -0.80 10.93 26.07
CA LEU A 128 -1.47 12.13 25.56
C LEU A 128 -2.83 12.40 26.23
N PHE A 129 -3.50 11.36 26.73
CA PHE A 129 -4.84 11.44 27.34
C PHE A 129 -4.87 10.69 28.69
N PRO A 130 -4.10 11.15 29.69
CA PRO A 130 -3.95 10.44 30.95
C PRO A 130 -5.23 10.36 31.78
N SER A 131 -6.16 11.30 31.60
CA SER A 131 -7.46 11.35 32.29
C SER A 131 -8.38 10.18 31.92
N ASP A 132 -8.24 9.63 30.71
CA ASP A 132 -9.15 8.63 30.14
C ASP A 132 -8.52 7.22 30.11
N PHE A 133 -7.31 7.09 30.66
CA PHE A 133 -6.49 5.89 30.53
C PHE A 133 -6.45 5.08 31.82
N THR A 134 -7.13 3.92 31.81
CA THR A 134 -7.10 2.93 32.88
C THR A 134 -6.40 1.66 32.39
N PHE A 135 -5.91 0.82 33.30
CA PHE A 135 -5.34 -0.47 32.92
C PHE A 135 -6.30 -1.35 32.11
N GLY A 136 -7.60 -1.29 32.42
CA GLY A 136 -8.64 -2.03 31.68
C GLY A 136 -8.81 -1.53 30.25
N THR A 137 -8.94 -0.21 30.07
CA THR A 137 -9.08 0.41 28.74
C THR A 137 -7.81 0.24 27.90
N ALA A 138 -6.63 0.31 28.54
CA ALA A 138 -5.35 0.03 27.91
C ALA A 138 -5.25 -1.42 27.41
N GLY A 139 -5.57 -2.39 28.27
CA GLY A 139 -5.52 -3.81 27.92
C GLY A 139 -6.46 -4.16 26.77
N TRP A 140 -7.69 -3.64 26.81
CA TRP A 140 -8.64 -3.82 25.72
C TRP A 140 -8.17 -3.19 24.41
N ALA A 141 -7.67 -1.95 24.44
CA ALA A 141 -7.16 -1.27 23.26
C ALA A 141 -6.01 -2.04 22.60
N VAL A 142 -5.07 -2.56 23.39
CA VAL A 142 -3.96 -3.38 22.88
C VAL A 142 -4.48 -4.64 22.18
N VAL A 143 -5.38 -5.39 22.80
CA VAL A 143 -5.93 -6.62 22.22
C VAL A 143 -6.71 -6.33 20.95
N ARG A 144 -7.60 -5.34 20.98
CA ARG A 144 -8.39 -4.90 19.83
C ARG A 144 -7.50 -4.50 18.65
N ASP A 145 -6.51 -3.65 18.90
CA ASP A 145 -5.64 -3.10 17.84
C ASP A 145 -4.71 -4.17 17.28
N PHE A 146 -4.18 -5.04 18.14
CA PHE A 146 -3.40 -6.21 17.72
C PHE A 146 -4.19 -7.10 16.76
N LEU A 147 -5.40 -7.51 17.17
CA LEU A 147 -6.25 -8.41 16.39
C LEU A 147 -6.67 -7.76 15.08
N ALA A 148 -7.11 -6.49 15.14
CA ALA A 148 -7.54 -5.77 13.95
C ALA A 148 -6.42 -5.63 12.92
N VAL A 149 -5.20 -5.24 13.34
CA VAL A 149 -4.06 -5.10 12.42
C VAL A 149 -3.64 -6.46 11.85
N ALA A 150 -3.47 -7.47 12.71
CA ALA A 150 -3.04 -8.81 12.28
C ALA A 150 -4.05 -9.43 11.31
N LEU A 151 -5.33 -9.43 11.66
CA LEU A 151 -6.39 -10.05 10.85
C LEU A 151 -6.59 -9.32 9.53
N THR A 152 -6.58 -7.98 9.53
CA THR A 152 -6.65 -7.18 8.30
C THR A 152 -5.55 -7.55 7.32
N VAL A 153 -4.31 -7.66 7.79
CA VAL A 153 -3.15 -7.98 6.94
C VAL A 153 -3.21 -9.41 6.41
N VAL A 154 -3.62 -10.37 7.23
CA VAL A 154 -3.82 -11.77 6.80
C VAL A 154 -4.91 -11.85 5.73
N VAL A 155 -6.10 -11.28 5.99
CA VAL A 155 -7.23 -11.31 5.04
C VAL A 155 -6.82 -10.71 3.70
N ILE A 156 -6.14 -9.57 3.71
CA ILE A 156 -5.74 -8.88 2.48
C ILE A 156 -4.67 -9.64 1.72
N ARG A 157 -3.73 -10.27 2.44
CA ARG A 157 -2.76 -11.17 1.81
C ARG A 157 -3.47 -12.33 1.12
N GLU A 158 -4.39 -12.99 1.80
CA GLU A 158 -5.15 -14.12 1.24
C GLU A 158 -5.96 -13.70 0.01
N ILE A 159 -6.63 -12.56 0.06
CA ILE A 159 -7.32 -11.97 -1.09
C ILE A 159 -6.32 -11.76 -2.23
N LYS A 160 -5.21 -11.06 -1.99
CA LYS A 160 -4.20 -10.76 -3.01
C LYS A 160 -3.65 -12.03 -3.67
N LEU A 161 -3.33 -13.05 -2.87
CA LEU A 161 -2.81 -14.32 -3.39
C LEU A 161 -3.86 -15.06 -4.23
N ARG A 162 -5.12 -15.08 -3.80
CA ARG A 162 -6.23 -15.70 -4.56
C ARG A 162 -6.47 -15.02 -5.91
N TYR A 163 -6.42 -13.69 -5.96
CA TYR A 163 -6.58 -12.94 -7.20
C TYR A 163 -5.35 -13.06 -8.11
N ALA A 164 -4.14 -13.17 -7.55
CA ALA A 164 -2.92 -13.39 -8.32
C ALA A 164 -2.84 -14.80 -8.91
N SER A 165 -3.42 -15.81 -8.25
CA SER A 165 -3.46 -17.19 -8.73
C SER A 165 -4.53 -17.46 -9.78
N LYS A 166 -5.48 -16.54 -10.01
CA LYS A 166 -6.47 -16.71 -11.06
C LYS A 166 -5.72 -16.60 -12.40
N PRO A 167 -5.62 -17.69 -13.19
CA PRO A 167 -4.98 -17.61 -14.49
C PRO A 167 -5.67 -16.49 -15.26
N ARG A 168 -4.89 -15.71 -16.00
CA ARG A 168 -5.43 -14.71 -16.91
C ARG A 168 -6.01 -15.43 -18.12
N ASP A 169 -7.05 -16.24 -17.87
CA ASP A 169 -7.68 -17.21 -18.78
C ASP A 169 -8.44 -16.51 -19.93
N ASN A 170 -8.52 -15.17 -19.87
CA ASN A 170 -9.13 -14.34 -20.90
C ASN A 170 -8.14 -13.41 -21.62
N ARG A 171 -6.83 -13.66 -21.57
CA ARG A 171 -6.06 -13.35 -22.77
C ARG A 171 -6.33 -14.53 -23.68
N GLU A 172 -7.36 -14.40 -24.51
CA GLU A 172 -7.48 -15.18 -25.75
C GLU A 172 -6.06 -15.45 -26.21
N ALA A 173 -5.65 -16.72 -26.22
CA ALA A 173 -4.42 -17.09 -26.89
C ALA A 173 -4.48 -16.36 -28.24
N PRO A 174 -3.46 -15.54 -28.59
CA PRO A 174 -3.54 -14.68 -29.76
C PRO A 174 -4.12 -15.52 -30.88
N ASP A 175 -5.26 -15.07 -31.43
CA ASP A 175 -5.97 -15.72 -32.52
C ASP A 175 -4.92 -16.29 -33.47
N GLU A 176 -5.12 -17.52 -33.93
CA GLU A 176 -4.22 -18.18 -34.87
C GLU A 176 -3.86 -17.24 -36.03
N ASN A 177 -4.80 -16.36 -36.40
CA ASN A 177 -4.64 -15.26 -37.34
C ASN A 177 -3.57 -14.21 -36.93
N TYR A 178 -3.50 -13.84 -35.64
CA TYR A 178 -2.45 -12.95 -35.12
C TYR A 178 -1.07 -13.63 -35.12
N ARG A 179 -1.01 -14.95 -34.91
CA ARG A 179 0.24 -15.71 -35.02
C ARG A 179 0.74 -15.78 -36.46
N GLU A 180 -0.15 -15.99 -37.42
CA GLU A 180 0.18 -15.94 -38.85
C GLU A 180 0.63 -14.54 -39.27
N THR A 181 -0.06 -13.49 -38.82
CA THR A 181 0.32 -12.10 -39.10
C THR A 181 1.72 -11.77 -38.56
N LEU A 182 2.07 -12.27 -37.36
CA LEU A 182 3.40 -12.09 -36.79
C LEU A 182 4.48 -12.88 -37.53
N ARG A 183 4.18 -14.10 -37.99
CA ARG A 183 5.12 -14.87 -38.83
C ARG A 183 5.38 -14.16 -40.15
N HIS A 184 4.33 -13.70 -40.84
CA HIS A 184 4.47 -12.97 -42.10
C HIS A 184 5.31 -11.70 -41.94
N ARG A 185 5.08 -10.92 -40.87
CA ARG A 185 5.89 -9.72 -40.60
C ARG A 185 7.34 -10.03 -40.26
N LEU A 186 7.61 -11.15 -39.57
CA LEU A 186 8.98 -11.57 -39.29
C LEU A 186 9.70 -11.96 -40.58
N ASP A 187 9.04 -12.74 -41.45
CA ASP A 187 9.60 -13.15 -42.73
C ASP A 187 9.88 -11.93 -43.65
N GLU A 188 9.01 -10.91 -43.64
CA GLU A 188 9.25 -9.64 -44.35
C GLU A 188 10.51 -8.92 -43.85
N VAL A 189 10.69 -8.81 -42.53
CA VAL A 189 11.86 -8.13 -41.94
C VAL A 189 13.15 -8.89 -42.27
N PHE A 190 13.14 -10.22 -42.20
CA PHE A 190 14.31 -11.02 -42.56
C PHE A 190 14.65 -10.96 -44.06
N GLN A 191 13.64 -10.79 -44.93
CA GLN A 191 13.89 -10.56 -46.36
C GLN A 191 14.41 -9.15 -46.68
N GLU A 192 14.07 -8.13 -45.88
CA GLU A 192 14.61 -6.78 -46.06
C GLU A 192 16.09 -6.69 -45.70
N ASP A 193 16.54 -7.41 -44.67
CA ASP A 193 17.96 -7.43 -44.26
C ASP A 193 18.86 -8.19 -45.24
N GLU A 194 18.30 -9.05 -46.10
CA GLU A 194 19.04 -9.75 -47.14
C GLU A 194 19.28 -8.91 -48.41
N LYS A 195 18.67 -7.72 -48.51
CA LYS A 195 18.96 -6.81 -49.62
C LYS A 195 20.35 -6.20 -49.44
N PRO A 196 21.29 -6.42 -50.37
CA PRO A 196 22.63 -5.89 -50.27
C PRO A 196 22.56 -4.36 -50.20
N ALA A 197 23.10 -3.79 -49.12
CA ALA A 197 23.10 -2.36 -48.90
C ALA A 197 23.64 -1.62 -50.14
N PRO A 198 22.95 -0.56 -50.62
CA PRO A 198 23.34 0.14 -51.83
C PRO A 198 24.77 0.67 -51.67
N ARG A 199 25.69 0.18 -52.52
CA ARG A 199 27.07 0.65 -52.58
C ARG A 199 27.07 2.17 -52.76
N LYS A 200 27.35 2.90 -51.68
CA LYS A 200 27.61 4.36 -51.72
C LYS A 200 28.79 4.60 -52.67
N ARG A 201 28.50 5.06 -53.89
CA ARG A 201 29.52 5.56 -54.81
C ARG A 201 30.05 6.88 -54.27
N SER A 202 31.21 6.82 -53.63
CA SER A 202 32.01 7.96 -53.23
C SER A 202 32.57 8.66 -54.47
N HIS A 203 31.81 9.63 -54.99
CA HIS A 203 32.33 10.61 -55.95
C HIS A 203 33.19 11.64 -55.20
N LEU A 204 34.46 11.29 -54.97
CA LEU A 204 35.48 12.27 -54.57
C LEU A 204 35.81 13.13 -55.81
N ARG A 205 35.28 14.34 -55.84
CA ARG A 205 35.61 15.35 -56.86
C ARG A 205 36.83 16.13 -56.36
N ILE A 206 38.01 15.79 -56.88
CA ILE A 206 39.23 16.58 -56.67
C ILE A 206 39.12 17.80 -57.58
N VAL A 207 38.96 18.99 -57.00
CA VAL A 207 39.07 20.28 -57.69
C VAL A 207 40.51 20.76 -57.53
N LYS A 208 41.18 21.02 -58.64
CA LYS A 208 42.46 21.72 -58.72
C LYS A 208 42.21 23.21 -58.94
#